data_AF-A0A8J3WVX3-F1
#
_entry.id   AF-A0A8J3WVX3-F1
#
_cell.length_a   1.000
_cell.length_b   1.000
_cell.length_c   1.000
_cell.angle_alpha   90.00
_cell.angle_beta   90.00
_cell.angle_gamma   90.00
#
_symmetry.space_group_name_H-M   'P 1'
#
loop_
_entity.id
_entity.type
_entity.pdbx_description
1 polymer ?
#
loop_
_entity_poly.entity_id
_entity_poly.type
_entity_poly.pdbx_seq_one_letter_code
_entity_poly.pdbx_strand_id
1 'polypeptide(L)' 'MEEIMLRLNREAATVLRDHLYMVGEHFAAGTPVVQFPREDEERLAKVMCDLDKALGGRGCIACAMGGRSHR' A
#
# COMPACT_ATOMS: atom_id res chain seq x y z
N MET A 1 24.79 1.91 -0.37
CA MET A 1 23.32 1.80 -0.40
C MET A 1 22.81 2.72 0.67
N GLU A 2 21.94 3.66 0.29
CA GLU A 2 21.33 4.59 1.24
C GLU A 2 20.19 3.86 1.98
N GLU A 3 20.14 3.99 3.29
CA GLU A 3 19.11 3.38 4.11
C GLU A 3 17.89 4.31 4.19
N ILE A 4 16.71 3.79 3.84
CA ILE A 4 15.44 4.52 3.98
C ILE A 4 14.65 3.91 5.15
N MET A 5 14.44 4.69 6.20
CA MET A 5 13.58 4.31 7.33
C MET A 5 12.24 5.00 7.25
N LEU A 6 11.16 4.23 7.08
CA LEU A 6 9.79 4.72 7.08
C LEU A 6 9.14 4.43 8.43
N ARG A 7 8.64 5.48 9.10
CA ARG A 7 7.89 5.34 10.35
C ARG A 7 6.42 5.15 10.03
N LEU A 8 5.92 3.94 10.28
CA LEU A 8 4.52 3.60 10.15
C LEU A 8 3.81 3.77 11.49
N ASN A 9 2.60 4.33 11.45
CA ASN A 9 1.70 4.22 12.60
C ASN A 9 1.21 2.75 12.72
N ARG A 10 0.67 2.42 13.89
CA ARG A 10 0.21 1.05 14.19
C ARG A 10 -0.84 0.55 13.21
N GLU A 11 -1.74 1.43 12.78
CA GLU A 11 -2.81 1.07 11.83
C GLU A 11 -2.22 0.68 10.47
N ALA A 12 -1.38 1.53 9.88
CA ALA A 12 -0.72 1.27 8.60
C ALA A 12 0.15 0.01 8.65
N ALA A 13 0.89 -0.19 9.75
CA ALA A 13 1.69 -1.40 9.95
C ALA A 13 0.82 -2.67 10.02
N THR A 14 -0.37 -2.58 10.65
CA THR A 14 -1.31 -3.71 10.74
C THR A 14 -1.88 -4.05 9.38
N VAL A 15 -2.34 -3.04 8.63
CA VAL A 15 -2.85 -3.22 7.26
C VAL A 15 -1.80 -3.88 6.36
N LEU A 16 -0.55 -3.43 6.40
CA LEU A 16 0.52 -4.04 5.61
C LEU A 16 0.80 -5.48 6.05
N ARG A 17 0.90 -5.74 7.36
CA ARG A 17 1.12 -7.10 7.90
C ARG A 17 0.04 -8.05 7.39
N ASP A 18 -1.22 -7.68 7.52
CA ASP A 18 -2.35 -8.57 7.20
C ASP A 18 -2.37 -8.92 5.71
N HIS A 19 -2.14 -7.93 4.84
CA HIS A 19 -2.07 -8.15 3.40
C HIS A 19 -0.85 -8.97 2.99
N LEU A 20 0.33 -8.67 3.53
CA LEU A 20 1.55 -9.44 3.25
C LEU A 20 1.44 -10.89 3.72
N TYR A 21 0.84 -11.10 4.90
CA TYR A 21 0.58 -12.43 5.43
C TYR A 21 -0.32 -13.22 4.49
N MET A 22 -1.47 -12.66 4.10
CA MET A 22 -2.40 -13.34 3.20
C MET A 22 -1.79 -13.67 1.84
N VAL A 23 -1.06 -12.74 1.23
CA VAL A 23 -0.35 -12.99 -0.03
C VAL A 23 0.68 -14.12 0.14
N GLY A 24 1.41 -14.10 1.27
CA GLY A 24 2.36 -15.14 1.64
C GLY A 24 1.71 -16.52 1.75
N GLU A 25 0.57 -16.62 2.42
CA GLU A 25 -0.19 -17.87 2.55
C GLU A 25 -0.61 -18.43 1.19
N HIS A 26 -1.08 -17.57 0.28
CA HIS A 26 -1.45 -17.99 -1.08
C HIS A 26 -0.24 -18.54 -1.85
N PHE A 27 0.90 -17.87 -1.78
CA PHE A 27 2.14 -18.34 -2.41
C PHE A 27 2.63 -19.65 -1.79
N ALA A 28 2.61 -19.77 -0.45
CA ALA A 28 3.01 -20.98 0.24
C ALA A 28 2.11 -22.18 -0.13
N ALA A 29 0.82 -21.93 -0.31
CA ALA A 29 -0.15 -22.94 -0.74
C ALA A 29 -0.11 -23.24 -2.25
N GLY A 30 0.65 -22.49 -3.05
CA GLY A 30 0.66 -22.63 -4.51
C GLY A 30 -0.69 -22.26 -5.16
N THR A 31 -1.44 -21.36 -4.51
CA THR A 31 -2.78 -20.95 -4.96
C THR A 31 -2.75 -19.53 -5.56
N PRO A 32 -3.70 -19.20 -6.46
CA PRO A 32 -3.85 -17.83 -6.93
C PRO A 32 -4.16 -16.88 -5.77
N VAL A 33 -3.53 -15.70 -5.79
CA VAL A 33 -3.93 -14.59 -4.91
C VAL A 33 -5.31 -14.12 -5.34
N VAL A 34 -6.30 -14.26 -4.47
CA VAL A 34 -7.67 -13.81 -4.71
C VAL A 34 -7.85 -12.36 -4.27
N GLN A 35 -8.92 -11.72 -4.75
CA GLN A 35 -9.30 -10.39 -4.27
C GLN A 35 -9.62 -10.42 -2.77
N PHE A 36 -9.21 -9.37 -2.08
CA PHE A 36 -9.52 -9.18 -0.66
C PHE A 36 -10.91 -8.57 -0.52
N PRO A 37 -11.51 -8.61 0.69
CA PRO A 37 -12.66 -7.78 0.97
C PRO A 37 -12.40 -6.34 0.55
N ARG A 38 -13.38 -5.72 -0.12
CA ARG A 38 -13.22 -4.38 -0.71
C ARG A 38 -12.73 -3.35 0.31
N GLU A 39 -13.20 -3.44 1.55
CA GLU A 39 -12.78 -2.56 2.64
C GLU A 39 -11.28 -2.70 2.96
N ASP A 40 -10.74 -3.91 2.91
CA ASP A 40 -9.32 -4.17 3.13
C ASP A 40 -8.48 -3.64 1.95
N GLU A 41 -8.95 -3.83 0.72
CA GLU A 41 -8.32 -3.28 -0.48
C GLU A 41 -8.27 -1.74 -0.44
N GLU A 42 -9.35 -1.08 0.00
CA GLU A 42 -9.40 0.38 0.16
C GLU A 42 -8.40 0.87 1.23
N ARG A 43 -8.30 0.15 2.36
CA ARG A 43 -7.33 0.47 3.43
C ARG A 43 -5.91 0.27 2.95
N LEU A 44 -5.61 -0.81 2.24
CA LEU A 44 -4.30 -1.03 1.65
C LEU A 44 -3.96 0.04 0.61
N ALA A 45 -4.88 0.37 -0.29
CA ALA A 45 -4.67 1.39 -1.31
C ALA A 45 -4.32 2.75 -0.69
N LYS A 46 -4.97 3.11 0.43
CA LYS A 46 -4.62 4.31 1.20
C LYS A 46 -3.21 4.25 1.75
N VAL A 47 -2.83 3.15 2.41
CA VAL A 47 -1.48 2.99 2.99
C VAL A 47 -0.41 3.05 1.90
N MET A 48 -0.63 2.40 0.76
CA MET A 48 0.31 2.43 -0.36
C MET A 48 0.45 3.83 -0.97
N CYS A 49 -0.66 4.58 -1.06
CA CYS A 49 -0.64 5.98 -1.50
C CYS A 49 0.19 6.86 -0.56
N ASP A 50 -0.03 6.72 0.75
CA ASP A 50 0.68 7.51 1.76
C ASP A 50 2.17 7.12 1.81
N LEU A 51 2.50 5.84 1.59
CA LEU A 51 3.87 5.33 1.50
C LEU A 51 4.63 5.90 0.30
N ASP A 52 4.02 5.89 -0.89
CA ASP A 52 4.64 6.44 -2.10
C ASP A 52 4.95 7.93 -1.95
N LYS A 53 4.01 8.70 -1.37
CA LYS A 53 4.25 10.12 -1.05
C LYS A 53 5.41 10.32 -0.07
N ALA A 54 5.51 9.47 0.97
CA ALA A 54 6.59 9.54 1.94
C ALA A 54 7.97 9.24 1.32
N LEU A 55 7.99 8.47 0.24
CA LEU A 55 9.19 8.17 -0.57
C LEU A 55 9.49 9.24 -1.65
N GLY A 56 8.72 10.33 -1.69
CA GLY A 56 8.87 11.40 -2.69
C GLY A 56 8.15 11.13 -4.02
N GLY A 57 7.32 10.09 -4.07
CA GLY A 57 6.45 9.78 -5.20
C GLY A 57 5.22 10.67 -5.29
N ARG A 58 4.32 10.35 -6.23
CA ARG A 58 3.11 11.15 -6.52
C ARG A 58 1.86 10.66 -5.77
N GLY A 59 1.96 9.59 -5.01
CA GLY A 59 0.85 8.85 -4.42
C GLY A 59 0.17 7.92 -5.42
N CYS A 60 -1.08 7.54 -5.12
CA CYS A 60 -1.87 6.68 -6.00
C CYS A 60 -2.13 7.34 -7.37
N ILE A 61 -2.57 6.53 -8.34
CA ILE A 61 -2.92 7.01 -9.70
C ILE A 61 -3.86 8.21 -9.67
N ALA A 62 -4.86 8.22 -8.78
CA ALA A 62 -5.76 9.36 -8.60
C ALA A 62 -5.03 10.64 -8.13
N CYS A 63 -4.07 10.52 -7.20
CA CYS A 63 -3.24 11.63 -6.77
C CYS A 63 -2.34 12.14 -7.91
N ALA A 64 -1.73 11.22 -8.67
CA ALA A 64 -0.87 11.57 -9.79
C ALA A 64 -1.62 12.27 -10.95
N MET A 65 -2.89 11.94 -11.18
CA MET A 65 -3.73 12.58 -12.20
C MET A 65 -4.33 13.92 -11.74
N GLY A 66 -4.59 14.10 -10.43
CA GLY A 66 -5.10 15.35 -9.87
C GLY A 66 -4.10 16.50 -9.81
N GLY A 67 -2.79 16.22 -9.88
CA GLY A 67 -1.71 17.21 -9.78
C GLY A 67 -1.49 18.13 -11.00
N ARG A 68 -2.38 18.14 -12.00
CA ARG A 68 -2.30 19.07 -13.15
C ARG A 68 -3.20 20.30 -13.04
N SER A 69 -3.98 20.47 -11.97
CA SER A 69 -4.85 21.64 -11.82
C SER A 69 -4.35 22.57 -10.71
N HIS A 70 -4.13 23.84 -11.09
CA HIS A 70 -3.82 25.03 -10.29
C HIS A 70 -2.34 25.28 -9.94
N ARG A 71 -1.67 25.88 -10.93
CA ARG A 71 -0.75 27.01 -10.70
C ARG A 71 -1.58 28.29 -10.67
#